data_AF-A0A3M1EDT4-F1
#
_entry.id   AF-A0A3M1EDT4-F1
#
_cell.length_a   1.000
_cell.length_b   1.000
_cell.length_c   1.000
_cell.angle_alpha   90.00
_cell.angle_beta   90.00
_cell.angle_gamma   90.00
#
_symmetry.space_group_name_H-M   'P 1'
#
loop_
_entity.id
_entity.type
_entity.pdbx_description
1 polymer ?
#
loop_
_entity_poly.entity_id
_entity_poly.type
_entity_poly.pdbx_seq_one_letter_code
_entity_poly.pdbx_strand_id
1 'polypeptide(L)'
;MALLPVPFLGLWPVTWIRAVLNYGQNPFATWPPGLLPGLGWRLALAAAMVVWLGRHALRCWRTPTPFRQAFFVSAVVIFWLMLMPQTGSYTLTLLLIPALATMRYAPSRRWKAAIAASLLSPWLYFGLGKVFPPFDTLIFLLLPLQFLLFMEGVAFARQRRR
;
A
#
# COMPACT_ATOMS: atom_id res chain seq x y z
N MET A 1 14.23 25.92 -14.15
CA MET A 1 14.20 24.55 -13.58
C MET A 1 15.62 24.00 -13.63
N ALA A 2 16.38 24.14 -12.55
CA ALA A 2 17.72 23.56 -12.46
C ALA A 2 17.58 22.10 -12.01
N LEU A 3 18.10 21.18 -12.82
CA LEU A 3 18.30 19.80 -12.40
C LEU A 3 19.31 19.80 -11.26
N LEU A 4 18.89 19.35 -10.07
CA LEU A 4 19.79 19.24 -8.93
C LEU A 4 20.87 18.19 -9.25
N PRO A 5 22.16 18.53 -9.09
CA PRO A 5 23.23 17.56 -9.25
C PRO A 5 23.16 16.59 -8.09
N VAL A 6 23.10 15.28 -8.39
CA VAL A 6 23.31 14.23 -7.40
C VAL A 6 24.82 14.00 -7.30
N PRO A 7 25.46 14.51 -6.24
CA PRO A 7 26.51 13.72 -5.63
C PRO A 7 26.45 13.76 -4.10
N PHE A 8 26.89 12.66 -3.48
CA PHE A 8 27.06 12.40 -2.04
C PHE A 8 25.82 12.00 -1.23
N LEU A 9 25.73 10.69 -0.99
CA LEU A 9 25.06 10.07 0.16
C LEU A 9 25.66 10.63 1.46
N GLY A 10 25.06 11.70 1.99
CA GLY A 10 25.28 12.13 3.38
C GLY A 10 24.66 11.14 4.37
N LEU A 11 24.30 11.62 5.57
CA LEU A 11 23.42 10.90 6.52
C LEU A 11 22.01 10.76 5.94
N TRP A 12 21.89 9.99 4.85
CA TRP A 12 20.68 9.76 4.10
C TRP A 12 19.48 9.36 4.96
N PRO A 13 19.61 8.63 6.10
CA PRO A 13 18.46 8.34 6.94
C PRO A 13 17.89 9.61 7.56
N VAL A 14 18.75 10.55 8.00
CA VAL A 14 18.32 11.82 8.61
C VAL A 14 17.70 12.74 7.56
N THR A 15 18.29 12.82 6.38
CA THR A 15 17.76 13.62 5.27
C THR A 15 16.44 13.05 4.77
N TRP A 16 16.32 11.72 4.70
CA TRP A 16 15.09 11.02 4.36
C TRP A 16 14.02 11.23 5.42
N ILE A 17 14.34 11.09 6.71
CA ILE A 17 13.40 11.39 7.82
C ILE A 17 12.93 12.84 7.72
N ARG A 18 13.83 13.82 7.54
CA ARG A 18 13.44 15.23 7.35
C ARG A 18 12.57 15.43 6.11
N ALA A 19 12.90 14.78 5.00
CA ALA A 19 12.08 14.84 3.80
C ALA A 19 10.68 14.26 4.03
N VAL A 20 10.57 13.14 4.76
CA VAL A 20 9.29 12.53 5.15
C VAL A 20 8.49 13.44 6.09
N LEU A 21 9.14 14.04 7.09
CA LEU A 21 8.51 14.97 8.03
C LEU A 21 8.02 16.24 7.32
N ASN A 22 8.84 16.81 6.43
CA ASN A 22 8.48 17.98 5.63
C ASN A 22 7.41 17.65 4.58
N TYR A 23 7.44 16.45 4.01
CA TYR A 23 6.39 15.97 3.11
C TYR A 23 5.05 15.81 3.84
N GLY A 24 5.08 15.42 5.12
CA GLY A 24 3.90 15.40 5.99
C GLY A 24 3.29 16.78 6.27
N GLN A 25 4.02 17.88 6.02
CA GLN A 25 3.50 19.25 6.11
C GLN A 25 2.82 19.71 4.80
N ASN A 26 2.81 18.88 3.76
CA ASN A 26 2.12 19.20 2.52
C ASN A 26 0.59 19.20 2.78
N PRO A 27 -0.12 20.31 2.54
CA PRO A 27 -1.56 20.41 2.82
C PRO A 27 -2.41 19.42 2.00
N PHE A 28 -1.83 18.81 0.96
CA PHE A 28 -2.47 17.79 0.13
C PHE A 28 -2.09 16.35 0.53
N ALA A 29 -1.24 16.17 1.54
CA ALA A 29 -0.86 14.85 2.04
C ALA A 29 -1.86 14.36 3.08
N THR A 30 -2.53 13.25 2.78
CA THR A 30 -3.39 12.55 3.74
C THR A 30 -2.56 11.50 4.46
N TRP A 31 -2.62 11.48 5.79
CA TRP A 31 -1.95 10.45 6.59
C TRP A 31 -2.99 9.39 7.02
N PRO A 32 -2.98 8.17 6.46
CA PRO A 32 -4.03 7.19 6.72
C PRO A 32 -4.25 6.83 8.20
N PRO A 33 -3.20 6.67 9.04
CA PRO A 33 -3.38 6.51 10.48
C PRO A 33 -4.11 7.71 11.12
N GLY A 34 -3.92 8.92 10.60
CA GLY A 34 -4.63 10.11 11.04
C GLY A 34 -6.16 10.02 10.89
N LEU A 35 -6.65 9.17 9.98
CA LEU A 35 -8.08 8.93 9.74
C LEU A 35 -8.73 8.05 10.81
N LEU A 36 -7.94 7.35 11.63
CA LEU A 36 -8.46 6.50 12.70
C LEU A 36 -8.69 7.31 13.98
N PRO A 37 -9.82 7.06 14.69
CA PRO A 37 -10.14 7.76 15.92
C PRO A 37 -9.21 7.28 17.04
N GLY A 38 -8.55 8.20 17.75
CA GLY A 38 -7.78 7.88 18.95
C GLY A 38 -6.44 7.17 18.72
N LEU A 39 -5.53 7.34 19.67
CA LEU A 39 -4.16 6.82 19.59
C LEU A 39 -4.11 5.27 19.54
N GLY A 40 -5.00 4.61 20.28
CA GLY A 40 -5.03 3.14 20.35
C GLY A 40 -5.23 2.48 18.98
N TRP A 41 -6.16 2.97 18.17
CA TRP A 41 -6.41 2.44 16.82
C TRP A 41 -5.23 2.68 15.87
N ARG A 42 -4.54 3.82 16.01
CA ARG A 42 -3.34 4.15 15.22
C ARG A 42 -2.19 3.20 15.53
N LEU A 43 -1.95 2.94 16.82
CA LEU A 43 -0.94 1.99 17.27
C LEU A 43 -1.29 0.57 16.87
N ALA A 44 -2.56 0.17 16.97
CA ALA A 44 -3.04 -1.14 16.53
C ALA A 44 -2.82 -1.34 15.03
N LEU A 45 -3.15 -0.36 14.20
CA LEU A 45 -2.87 -0.40 12.76
C LEU A 45 -1.37 -0.54 12.49
N ALA A 46 -0.54 0.31 13.13
CA ALA A 46 0.91 0.27 12.95
C ALA A 46 1.50 -1.10 13.32
N ALA A 47 1.12 -1.64 14.48
CA ALA A 47 1.55 -2.96 14.94
C ALA A 47 1.10 -4.07 13.97
N ALA A 48 -0.17 -4.05 13.53
CA ALA A 48 -0.69 -5.03 12.57
C ALA A 48 0.08 -5.00 11.25
N MET A 49 0.37 -3.80 10.73
CA MET A 49 1.13 -3.63 9.48
C MET A 49 2.58 -4.09 9.62
N VAL A 50 3.24 -3.83 10.75
CA VAL A 50 4.61 -4.31 11.03
C VAL A 50 4.65 -5.83 11.09
N VAL A 51 3.73 -6.46 11.84
CA VAL A 51 3.64 -7.93 11.92
C VAL A 51 3.34 -8.53 10.54
N TRP A 52 2.42 -7.93 9.80
CA TRP A 52 2.04 -8.39 8.47
C TRP A 52 3.20 -8.33 7.47
N LEU A 53 3.94 -7.21 7.43
CA LEU A 53 5.13 -7.04 6.60
C LEU A 53 6.24 -8.01 7.02
N GLY A 54 6.49 -8.13 8.33
CA GLY A 54 7.50 -9.05 8.88
C GLY A 54 7.23 -10.51 8.49
N ARG A 55 5.96 -10.94 8.46
CA ARG A 55 5.57 -12.28 7.99
C ARG A 55 5.90 -12.48 6.51
N HIS A 56 5.67 -11.49 5.64
CA HIS A 56 6.02 -11.58 4.21
C HIS A 56 7.53 -11.55 4.00
N ALA A 57 8.26 -10.71 4.73
CA ALA A 57 9.72 -10.67 4.74
C ALA A 57 10.32 -12.03 5.13
N LEU A 58 9.87 -12.61 6.24
CA LEU A 58 10.34 -13.91 6.73
C LEU A 58 10.05 -15.04 5.74
N ARG A 59 8.85 -15.06 5.14
CA ARG A 59 8.47 -16.05 4.12
C ARG A 59 9.34 -15.95 2.88
N CYS A 60 9.67 -14.73 2.44
CA CYS A 60 10.55 -14.48 1.31
C CYS A 60 11.99 -14.89 1.62
N TRP A 61 12.51 -14.48 2.78
CA TRP A 61 13.85 -14.83 3.24
C TRP A 61 14.07 -16.34 3.30
N ARG A 62 13.15 -17.08 3.94
CA ARG A 62 13.30 -18.53 4.12
C ARG A 62 13.27 -19.31 2.79
N THR A 63 12.55 -18.81 1.78
CA THR A 63 12.44 -19.46 0.47
C THR A 63 12.16 -18.41 -0.61
N PRO A 64 13.20 -17.86 -1.25
CA PRO A 64 13.08 -16.73 -2.17
C PRO A 64 12.58 -17.20 -3.55
N THR A 65 11.27 -17.47 -3.64
CA THR A 65 10.62 -17.76 -4.94
C THR A 65 10.12 -16.46 -5.59
N PRO A 66 9.99 -16.40 -6.93
CA PRO A 66 9.45 -15.21 -7.62
C PRO A 66 8.08 -14.76 -7.11
N PHE A 67 7.25 -15.72 -6.66
CA PHE A 67 5.96 -15.44 -6.03
C PHE A 67 6.13 -14.66 -4.71
N ARG A 68 6.99 -15.17 -3.81
CA ARG A 68 7.19 -14.56 -2.48
C ARG A 68 7.92 -13.22 -2.56
N GLN A 69 8.85 -13.07 -3.51
CA GLN A 69 9.51 -11.78 -3.78
C GLN A 69 8.50 -10.74 -4.26
N ALA A 70 7.67 -11.08 -5.26
CA ALA A 70 6.64 -10.16 -5.76
C ALA A 70 5.65 -9.75 -4.65
N PHE A 71 5.25 -10.69 -3.79
CA PHE A 71 4.35 -10.43 -2.67
C PHE A 71 5.02 -9.62 -1.56
N PHE A 72 6.32 -9.84 -1.29
CA PHE A 72 7.06 -9.02 -0.35
C PHE A 72 7.20 -7.58 -0.83
N VAL A 73 7.57 -7.35 -2.10
CA VAL A 73 7.61 -6.00 -2.68
C VAL A 73 6.24 -5.33 -2.62
N SER A 74 5.18 -6.07 -2.97
CA SER A 74 3.81 -5.58 -2.86
C SER A 74 3.42 -5.25 -1.41
N ALA A 75 3.90 -6.04 -0.44
CA ALA A 75 3.68 -5.79 0.98
C ALA A 75 4.39 -4.54 1.48
N VAL A 76 5.62 -4.28 1.02
CA VAL A 76 6.34 -3.02 1.31
C VAL A 76 5.55 -1.83 0.78
N VAL A 77 5.01 -1.92 -0.43
CA VAL A 77 4.19 -0.84 -1.02
C VAL A 77 2.94 -0.59 -0.19
N ILE A 78 2.16 -1.63 0.14
CA ILE A 78 0.94 -1.46 0.95
C ILE A 78 1.27 -0.95 2.36
N PHE A 79 2.34 -1.44 2.99
CA PHE A 79 2.83 -0.95 4.28
C PHE A 79 3.09 0.55 4.21
N TRP A 80 3.79 1.00 3.17
CA TRP A 80 4.08 2.42 2.96
C TRP A 80 2.80 3.23 2.74
N LEU A 81 1.89 2.75 1.89
CA LEU A 81 0.60 3.38 1.63
C LEU A 81 -0.30 3.49 2.88
N MET A 82 -0.21 2.54 3.82
CA MET A 82 -1.03 2.51 5.02
C MET A 82 -0.46 3.32 6.19
N LEU A 83 0.86 3.56 6.24
CA LEU A 83 1.51 4.19 7.40
C LEU A 83 2.20 5.51 7.10
N MET A 84 2.50 5.82 5.84
CA MET A 84 3.18 7.05 5.45
C MET A 84 2.20 8.06 4.85
N PRO A 85 2.47 9.37 4.99
CA PRO A 85 1.67 10.40 4.31
C PRO A 85 1.63 10.17 2.80
N GLN A 86 0.44 10.28 2.21
CA GLN A 86 0.17 10.03 0.80
C GLN A 86 -0.39 11.27 0.12
N THR A 87 0.05 11.55 -1.11
CA THR A 87 -0.73 12.40 -2.01
C THR A 87 -1.57 11.54 -2.95
N GLY A 88 -2.77 12.01 -3.29
CA GLY A 88 -3.78 11.22 -4.02
C GLY A 88 -3.29 10.62 -5.35
N SER A 89 -2.42 11.32 -6.07
CA SER A 89 -1.93 10.90 -7.39
C SER A 89 -0.97 9.71 -7.36
N TYR A 90 -0.17 9.53 -6.31
CA TYR A 90 0.79 8.41 -6.24
C TYR A 90 0.17 7.12 -5.71
N THR A 91 -0.93 7.21 -4.96
CA THR A 91 -1.59 6.04 -4.37
C THR A 91 -1.99 5.04 -5.45
N LEU A 92 -2.63 5.50 -6.53
CA LEU A 92 -3.07 4.62 -7.62
C LEU A 92 -1.91 4.00 -8.40
N THR A 93 -0.91 4.81 -8.72
CA THR A 93 0.29 4.35 -9.44
C THR A 93 1.02 3.28 -8.65
N LEU A 94 1.19 3.48 -7.34
CA LEU A 94 1.85 2.51 -6.47
C LEU A 94 1.01 1.23 -6.31
N LEU A 95 -0.32 1.33 -6.28
CA LEU A 95 -1.21 0.17 -6.20
C LEU A 95 -1.20 -0.73 -7.44
N LEU A 96 -0.66 -0.26 -8.59
CA LEU A 96 -0.44 -1.14 -9.74
C LEU A 96 0.53 -2.28 -9.41
N ILE A 97 1.50 -2.07 -8.52
CA ILE A 97 2.45 -3.11 -8.10
C ILE A 97 1.74 -4.29 -7.43
N PRO A 98 1.01 -4.12 -6.30
CA PRO A 98 0.24 -5.20 -5.70
C PRO A 98 -0.85 -5.75 -6.64
N ALA A 99 -1.48 -4.92 -7.47
CA ALA A 99 -2.48 -5.38 -8.43
C ALA A 99 -1.91 -6.35 -9.48
N LEU A 100 -0.78 -6.00 -10.09
CA LEU A 100 -0.11 -6.85 -11.08
C LEU A 100 0.44 -8.13 -10.44
N ALA A 101 1.03 -8.03 -9.25
CA ALA A 101 1.49 -9.20 -8.51
C ALA A 101 0.34 -10.15 -8.20
N THR A 102 -0.78 -9.64 -7.67
CA THR A 102 -1.96 -10.46 -7.36
C THR A 102 -2.61 -11.05 -8.61
N MET A 103 -2.75 -10.27 -9.71
CA MET A 103 -3.26 -10.78 -10.98
C MET A 103 -2.41 -11.89 -11.58
N ARG A 104 -1.07 -11.73 -11.56
CA ARG A 104 -0.13 -12.73 -12.10
C ARG A 104 -0.30 -14.08 -11.42
N TYR A 105 -0.54 -14.08 -10.11
CA TYR A 105 -0.61 -15.29 -9.29
C TYR A 105 -2.03 -15.70 -8.89
N ALA A 106 -3.05 -15.03 -9.40
CA ALA A 106 -4.45 -15.30 -9.10
C ALA A 106 -4.84 -16.75 -9.42
N PRO A 107 -5.65 -17.41 -8.57
CA PRO A 107 -5.96 -18.83 -8.71
C PRO A 107 -6.93 -19.17 -9.84
N SER A 108 -7.69 -18.18 -10.35
CA SER A 108 -8.67 -18.36 -11.43
C SER A 108 -8.95 -17.07 -12.20
N ARG A 109 -9.62 -17.18 -13.36
CA ARG A 109 -10.05 -16.02 -14.17
C ARG A 109 -10.99 -15.10 -13.40
N ARG A 110 -11.85 -15.64 -12.53
CA ARG A 110 -12.76 -14.86 -11.67
C ARG A 110 -11.99 -13.94 -10.72
N TRP A 111 -10.90 -14.42 -10.12
CA TRP A 111 -10.03 -13.58 -9.29
C TRP A 111 -9.36 -12.47 -10.10
N LYS A 112 -8.87 -12.78 -11.31
CA LYS A 112 -8.29 -11.75 -12.19
C LYS A 112 -9.30 -10.67 -12.56
N ALA A 113 -10.53 -11.07 -12.91
CA ALA A 113 -11.61 -10.13 -13.19
C ALA A 113 -11.96 -9.26 -11.96
N ALA A 114 -12.04 -9.86 -10.77
CA ALA A 114 -12.27 -9.13 -9.53
C ALA A 114 -11.17 -8.10 -9.27
N ILE A 115 -9.88 -8.49 -9.38
CA ILE A 115 -8.74 -7.58 -9.17
C ILE A 115 -8.74 -6.46 -10.23
N ALA A 116 -9.03 -6.77 -11.50
CA ALA A 116 -9.11 -5.78 -12.56
C ALA A 116 -10.27 -4.80 -12.36
N ALA A 117 -11.45 -5.27 -11.98
CA ALA A 117 -12.57 -4.40 -11.59
C ALA A 117 -12.20 -3.53 -10.37
N SER A 118 -11.42 -4.08 -9.44
CA SER A 118 -10.93 -3.38 -8.27
C SER A 118 -9.99 -2.22 -8.61
N LEU A 119 -9.28 -2.28 -9.75
CA LEU A 119 -8.47 -1.15 -10.24
C LEU A 119 -9.34 0.02 -10.72
N LEU A 120 -10.61 -0.23 -11.04
CA LEU A 120 -11.59 0.81 -11.39
C LEU A 120 -12.30 1.39 -10.15
N SER A 121 -12.14 0.75 -8.97
CA SER A 121 -12.73 1.25 -7.72
C SER A 121 -12.35 2.69 -7.33
N PRO A 122 -11.19 3.27 -7.70
CA PRO A 122 -10.91 4.68 -7.43
C PRO A 122 -11.95 5.63 -8.01
N TRP A 123 -12.44 5.37 -9.24
CA TRP A 123 -13.49 6.18 -9.85
C TRP A 123 -14.84 6.03 -9.15
N LEU A 124 -15.12 4.84 -8.61
CA LEU A 124 -16.29 4.62 -7.75
C LEU A 124 -16.15 5.40 -6.45
N TYR A 125 -14.99 5.35 -5.80
CA TYR A 125 -14.74 6.10 -4.56
C TYR A 125 -14.78 7.61 -4.78
N PHE A 126 -14.24 8.14 -5.89
CA PHE A 126 -14.38 9.56 -6.24
C PHE A 126 -15.84 9.96 -6.53
N GLY A 127 -16.61 9.08 -7.17
CA GLY A 127 -18.04 9.30 -7.36
C GLY A 127 -18.80 9.36 -6.03
N LEU A 128 -18.50 8.42 -5.13
CA LEU A 128 -19.08 8.38 -3.78
C LEU A 128 -18.66 9.56 -2.92
N GLY A 129 -17.41 10.02 -3.05
CA GLY A 129 -16.88 11.16 -2.32
C GLY A 129 -17.64 12.47 -2.57
N LYS A 130 -18.11 12.67 -3.81
CA LYS A 130 -19.00 13.79 -4.16
C LYS A 130 -20.33 13.77 -3.43
N VAL A 131 -20.80 12.59 -3.02
CA VAL A 131 -22.09 12.40 -2.32
C VAL A 131 -21.87 12.29 -0.81
N PHE A 132 -20.74 11.74 -0.38
CA PHE A 132 -20.34 11.50 1.01
C PHE A 132 -18.93 12.06 1.23
N PRO A 133 -18.79 13.32 1.65
CA PRO A 133 -17.49 14.00 1.77
C PRO A 133 -16.40 13.25 2.57
N PRO A 134 -16.71 12.45 3.62
CA PRO A 134 -15.69 11.65 4.30
C PRO A 134 -15.00 10.61 3.41
N PHE A 135 -15.66 10.15 2.33
CA PHE A 135 -15.09 9.14 1.42
C PHE A 135 -13.86 9.64 0.65
N ASP A 136 -13.74 10.95 0.43
CA ASP A 136 -12.58 11.56 -0.25
C ASP A 136 -11.26 11.30 0.50
N THR A 137 -11.33 11.13 1.82
CA THR A 137 -10.17 10.82 2.67
C THR A 137 -10.09 9.34 3.04
N LEU A 138 -11.23 8.67 3.22
CA LEU A 138 -11.24 7.23 3.54
C LEU A 138 -10.65 6.36 2.42
N ILE A 139 -10.69 6.82 1.17
CA ILE A 139 -10.09 6.12 0.03
C ILE A 139 -8.61 5.77 0.27
N PHE A 140 -7.87 6.61 0.98
CA PHE A 140 -6.45 6.40 1.31
C PHE A 140 -6.22 5.22 2.26
N LEU A 141 -7.25 4.80 3.01
CA LEU A 141 -7.22 3.60 3.85
C LEU A 141 -7.85 2.41 3.13
N LEU A 142 -8.98 2.62 2.45
CA LEU A 142 -9.78 1.55 1.84
C LEU A 142 -9.07 0.91 0.65
N LEU A 143 -8.43 1.69 -0.22
CA LEU A 143 -7.77 1.16 -1.41
C LEU A 143 -6.58 0.24 -1.07
N PRO A 144 -5.61 0.64 -0.23
CA PRO A 144 -4.53 -0.28 0.13
C PRO A 144 -5.03 -1.50 0.91
N LEU A 145 -6.06 -1.34 1.76
CA LEU A 145 -6.68 -2.45 2.48
C LEU A 145 -7.33 -3.47 1.52
N GLN A 146 -8.02 -3.01 0.48
CA GLN A 146 -8.59 -3.86 -0.55
C GLN A 146 -7.51 -4.72 -1.24
N PHE A 147 -6.38 -4.13 -1.62
CA PHE A 147 -5.28 -4.87 -2.23
C PHE A 147 -4.56 -5.79 -1.24
N LEU A 148 -4.50 -5.44 0.05
CA LEU A 148 -4.03 -6.32 1.11
C LEU A 148 -4.89 -7.60 1.17
N LEU A 149 -6.21 -7.45 1.13
CA LEU A 149 -7.14 -8.58 1.15
C LEU A 149 -7.00 -9.46 -0.10
N PHE A 150 -6.86 -8.86 -1.29
CA PHE A 150 -6.58 -9.63 -2.51
C PHE A 150 -5.26 -10.41 -2.41
N MET A 151 -4.22 -9.78 -1.88
CA MET A 151 -2.94 -10.46 -1.64
C MET A 151 -3.12 -11.66 -0.72
N GLU A 152 -3.72 -11.48 0.47
CA GLU A 152 -3.91 -12.60 1.39
C GLU A 152 -4.78 -13.71 0.80
N GLY A 153 -5.84 -13.35 0.08
CA GLY A 153 -6.70 -14.32 -0.61
C GLY A 153 -5.95 -15.15 -1.65
N VAL A 154 -5.13 -14.51 -2.49
CA VAL A 154 -4.31 -15.20 -3.49
C VAL A 154 -3.23 -16.06 -2.83
N ALA A 155 -2.57 -15.56 -1.78
CA ALA A 155 -1.56 -16.32 -1.05
C ALA A 155 -2.14 -17.58 -0.40
N PHE A 156 -3.29 -17.44 0.24
CA PHE A 156 -4.01 -18.55 0.87
C PHE A 156 -4.47 -19.60 -0.15
N ALA A 157 -5.07 -19.17 -1.26
CA ALA A 157 -5.51 -20.07 -2.32
C ALA A 157 -4.35 -20.88 -2.93
N ARG A 158 -3.15 -20.29 -3.00
CA ARG A 158 -1.95 -20.96 -3.50
C ARG A 158 -1.38 -21.97 -2.51
N GLN A 159 -1.48 -21.71 -1.21
CA GLN A 159 -1.04 -22.64 -0.17
C GLN A 159 -1.87 -23.93 -0.16
N ARG A 160 -3.18 -23.86 -0.42
CA ARG A 160 -4.06 -25.04 -0.50
C ARG A 160 -3.84 -25.96 -1.71
N ARG A 161 -3.08 -25.51 -2.72
CA ARG A 161 -2.81 -26.28 -3.95
C ARG A 161 -1.45 -27.00 -3.93
N ARG A 162 -0.69 -26.84 -2.85
CA ARG A 162 0.58 -27.55 -2.61
C ARG A 162 0.34 -28.65 -1.60
#